data_AF-A0A535G571-F1
#
_entry.id   AF-A0A535G571-F1
#
_cell.length_a   1.000
_cell.length_b   1.000
_cell.length_c   1.000
_cell.angle_alpha   90.00
_cell.angle_beta   90.00
_cell.angle_gamma   90.00
#
_symmetry.space_group_name_H-M   'P 1'
#
loop_
_entity.id
_entity.type
_entity.pdbx_description
1 polymer ?
#
loop_
_entity_poly.entity_id
_entity_poly.type
_entity_poly.pdbx_seq_one_letter_code
_entity_poly.pdbx_strand_id
1 'polypeptide(L)'
;MTDASAPQRLAPTTDGGPVGPVMVIGGAEDKLGERVILSRFVELAGGGRGHIAVISTASSLGDAATDLYRHIFGRVGGGTVTGLRPETREEANDPQTVAALTGATGIFMTGGNQLRLSSVIGGTKLGAAILDAHGQGAVVAGTSAGASAVATHMMAFGSSGATPKHRMAHVSVGLGLLVNVVVDQHFEQRTRLGRLLAVVAQSPSLIGLGLDEDTAAIIDANDVLEVIGRGSVTIVDGSEVITDAFHTTGHKPMMVSNARLHSLPSGYRFDLRARRVLPLDATPNARIAQLAQGRIAKMVRQAAAEGRNDRAIERRRLRHEDRKASE
;
A
#
# COMPACT_ATOMS: atom_id res chain seq x y z
N MET A 1 -10.06 -30.74 -18.11
CA MET A 1 -10.64 -30.45 -16.78
C MET A 1 -9.49 -30.09 -15.86
N THR A 2 -9.24 -28.79 -15.69
CA THR A 2 -8.27 -28.28 -14.73
C THR A 2 -8.80 -28.54 -13.32
N ASP A 3 -7.97 -29.15 -12.48
CA ASP A 3 -8.24 -29.45 -11.08
C ASP A 3 -8.72 -28.20 -10.32
N ALA A 4 -9.97 -28.22 -9.86
CA ALA A 4 -10.60 -27.11 -9.13
C ALA A 4 -10.05 -26.94 -7.70
N SER A 5 -9.08 -27.76 -7.28
CA SER A 5 -8.43 -27.69 -5.96
C SER A 5 -7.14 -26.85 -5.93
N ALA A 6 -6.61 -26.43 -7.08
CA ALA A 6 -5.45 -25.55 -7.12
C ALA A 6 -5.88 -24.07 -6.96
N PRO A 7 -5.42 -23.36 -5.91
CA PRO A 7 -5.77 -21.96 -5.72
C PRO A 7 -5.27 -21.12 -6.92
N GLN A 8 -6.19 -20.47 -7.63
CA GLN A 8 -5.85 -19.46 -8.64
C GLN A 8 -5.03 -18.34 -7.98
N ARG A 9 -3.91 -17.95 -8.59
CA ARG A 9 -3.06 -16.84 -8.13
C ARG A 9 -3.90 -15.59 -7.93
N LEU A 10 -3.68 -14.84 -6.83
CA LEU A 10 -4.39 -13.59 -6.60
C LEU A 10 -3.89 -12.46 -7.51
N ALA A 11 -2.67 -12.59 -8.06
CA ALA A 11 -2.15 -11.77 -9.15
C ALA A 11 -2.13 -12.57 -10.47
N PRO A 12 -2.74 -12.07 -11.56
CA PRO A 12 -2.79 -12.81 -12.83
C PRO A 12 -1.41 -12.85 -13.49
N THR A 13 -0.86 -14.06 -13.71
CA THR A 13 0.12 -14.32 -14.79
C THR A 13 -0.06 -15.71 -15.37
N THR A 14 0.01 -15.80 -16.69
CA THR A 14 -0.06 -17.06 -17.45
C THR A 14 1.29 -17.78 -17.57
N ASP A 15 2.43 -17.10 -17.34
CA ASP A 15 3.71 -17.63 -17.87
C ASP A 15 4.85 -17.79 -16.83
N GLY A 16 4.60 -17.56 -15.53
CA GLY A 16 5.60 -17.79 -14.47
C GLY A 16 6.76 -16.78 -14.44
N GLY A 17 6.64 -15.64 -15.14
CA GLY A 17 7.54 -14.50 -15.01
C GLY A 17 7.45 -13.80 -13.63
N PRO A 18 8.41 -12.93 -13.29
CA PRO A 18 8.44 -12.25 -12.00
C PRO A 18 7.28 -11.25 -11.88
N VAL A 19 6.37 -11.48 -10.93
CA VAL A 19 5.30 -10.54 -10.57
C VAL A 19 5.80 -9.63 -9.46
N GLY A 20 5.59 -8.32 -9.60
CA GLY A 20 5.97 -7.35 -8.59
C GLY A 20 5.06 -7.42 -7.36
N PRO A 21 5.52 -7.07 -6.16
CA PRO A 21 4.66 -7.08 -4.99
C PRO A 21 3.59 -5.97 -5.08
N VAL A 22 2.45 -6.19 -4.42
CA VAL A 22 1.42 -5.15 -4.22
C VAL A 22 1.48 -4.67 -2.77
N MET A 23 1.52 -3.36 -2.57
CA MET A 23 1.58 -2.75 -1.24
C MET A 23 0.33 -1.91 -0.98
N VAL A 24 -0.53 -2.38 -0.08
CA VAL A 24 -1.72 -1.64 0.36
C VAL A 24 -1.43 -0.91 1.66
N ILE A 25 -1.75 0.38 1.74
CA ILE A 25 -1.45 1.24 2.88
C ILE A 25 -2.75 1.85 3.41
N GLY A 26 -2.99 1.72 4.72
CA GLY A 26 -4.24 2.14 5.36
C GLY A 26 -4.53 3.65 5.36
N GLY A 27 -3.60 4.48 4.87
CA GLY A 27 -3.71 5.93 4.87
C GLY A 27 -2.94 6.58 6.01
N ALA A 28 -2.81 7.91 5.94
CA ALA A 28 -2.13 8.73 6.94
C ALA A 28 -0.73 8.21 7.35
N GLU A 29 -0.02 7.55 6.43
CA GLU A 29 1.31 7.00 6.70
C GLU A 29 2.32 8.10 7.00
N ASP A 30 3.34 7.77 7.79
CA ASP A 30 4.36 8.72 8.22
C ASP A 30 5.14 9.29 7.02
N LYS A 31 5.06 10.62 6.88
CA LYS A 31 5.71 11.40 5.81
C LYS A 31 6.90 12.23 6.31
N LEU A 32 7.10 12.29 7.64
CA LEU A 32 8.04 13.21 8.26
C LEU A 32 9.15 12.45 9.00
N GLY A 33 8.78 11.50 9.85
CA GLY A 33 9.65 10.77 10.75
C GLY A 33 10.49 9.70 10.06
N GLU A 34 10.38 8.47 10.53
CA GLU A 34 11.12 7.31 10.02
C GLU A 34 10.65 6.87 8.64
N ARG A 35 9.37 7.13 8.30
CA ARG A 35 8.79 6.80 6.99
C ARG A 35 9.00 5.33 6.62
N VAL A 36 8.79 4.43 7.58
CA VAL A 36 9.08 2.99 7.44
C VAL A 36 8.41 2.41 6.21
N ILE A 37 7.12 2.71 6.02
CA ILE A 37 6.30 2.25 4.90
C ILE A 37 6.83 2.78 3.56
N LEU A 38 7.03 4.09 3.45
CA LEU A 38 7.49 4.72 2.21
C LEU A 38 8.93 4.32 1.86
N SER A 39 9.78 4.08 2.87
CA SER A 39 11.14 3.56 2.69
C SER A 39 11.13 2.13 2.17
N ARG A 40 10.24 1.29 2.70
CA ARG A 40 10.06 -0.08 2.20
C ARG A 40 9.56 -0.10 0.75
N PHE A 41 8.63 0.78 0.38
CA PHE A 41 8.21 0.94 -1.01
C PHE A 41 9.38 1.31 -1.93
N VAL A 42 10.20 2.30 -1.53
CA VAL A 42 11.38 2.73 -2.30
C VAL A 42 12.39 1.60 -2.48
N GLU A 43 12.62 0.80 -1.44
CA GLU A 43 13.48 -0.38 -1.51
C GLU A 43 12.97 -1.40 -2.53
N LEU A 44 11.67 -1.73 -2.46
CA LEU A 44 11.02 -2.64 -3.42
C LEU A 44 11.04 -2.09 -4.85
N ALA A 45 10.99 -0.77 -5.01
CA ALA A 45 11.12 -0.10 -6.29
C ALA A 45 12.57 -0.04 -6.82
N GLY A 46 13.56 -0.61 -6.12
CA GLY A 46 14.96 -0.66 -6.57
C GLY A 46 15.85 0.48 -6.03
N GLY A 47 15.36 1.26 -5.07
CA GLY A 47 16.12 2.32 -4.40
C GLY A 47 16.67 3.35 -5.38
N GLY A 48 17.96 3.69 -5.24
CA GLY A 48 18.60 4.73 -6.06
C GLY A 48 18.70 4.43 -7.55
N ARG A 49 18.45 3.18 -7.97
CA ARG A 49 18.37 2.77 -9.38
C ARG A 49 16.94 2.63 -9.88
N GLY A 50 15.97 2.83 -9.00
CA GLY A 50 14.56 2.70 -9.30
C GLY A 50 14.03 3.86 -10.12
N HIS A 51 12.91 3.61 -10.79
CA HIS A 51 12.06 4.61 -11.35
C HIS A 51 10.66 4.50 -10.74
N ILE A 52 10.29 5.50 -9.93
CA ILE A 52 9.00 5.59 -9.27
C ILE A 52 8.07 6.51 -10.06
N ALA A 53 6.87 6.02 -10.39
CA ALA A 53 5.76 6.83 -10.90
C ALA A 53 4.76 7.12 -9.77
N VAL A 54 4.48 8.40 -9.51
CA VAL A 54 3.47 8.84 -8.55
C VAL A 54 2.21 9.22 -9.31
N ILE A 55 1.11 8.52 -9.06
CA ILE A 55 -0.20 8.78 -9.68
C ILE A 55 -1.12 9.40 -8.64
N SER A 56 -1.50 10.66 -8.84
CA SER A 56 -2.30 11.41 -7.86
C SER A 56 -3.72 11.75 -8.31
N THR A 57 -4.24 11.04 -9.32
CA THR A 57 -5.61 11.19 -9.85
C THR A 57 -6.71 11.13 -8.79
N ALA A 58 -6.53 10.36 -7.71
CA ALA A 58 -7.49 10.31 -6.61
C ALA A 58 -7.59 11.63 -5.84
N SER A 59 -6.49 12.39 -5.78
CA SER A 59 -6.31 13.50 -4.85
C SER A 59 -7.16 14.72 -5.20
N SER A 60 -7.74 15.33 -4.17
CA SER A 60 -8.35 16.67 -4.24
C SER A 60 -7.33 17.80 -4.15
N LEU A 61 -6.09 17.52 -3.71
CA LEU A 61 -5.01 18.49 -3.58
C LEU A 61 -4.28 18.78 -4.89
N GLY A 62 -4.72 18.18 -6.00
CA GLY A 62 -4.13 18.43 -7.30
C GLY A 62 -2.66 18.01 -7.35
N ASP A 63 -1.87 18.82 -8.06
CA ASP A 63 -0.43 18.62 -8.25
C ASP A 63 0.37 18.69 -6.94
N ALA A 64 -0.15 19.37 -5.91
CA ALA A 64 0.52 19.43 -4.61
C ALA A 64 0.71 18.04 -3.98
N ALA A 65 -0.24 17.12 -4.20
CA ALA A 65 -0.08 15.73 -3.76
C ALA A 65 1.02 15.01 -4.56
N THR A 66 1.09 15.25 -5.87
CA THR A 66 2.15 14.72 -6.72
C THR A 66 3.52 15.18 -6.22
N ASP A 67 3.67 16.48 -6.02
CA ASP A 67 4.94 17.09 -5.63
C ASP A 67 5.37 16.66 -4.23
N LEU A 68 4.42 16.52 -3.29
CA LEU A 68 4.69 15.98 -1.96
C LEU A 68 5.35 14.60 -2.03
N TYR A 69 4.75 13.64 -2.74
CA TYR A 69 5.30 12.29 -2.81
C TYR A 69 6.57 12.23 -3.67
N ARG A 70 6.67 13.02 -4.75
CA ARG A 70 7.92 13.15 -5.52
C ARG A 70 9.07 13.59 -4.62
N HIS A 71 8.81 14.61 -3.81
CA HIS A 71 9.80 15.14 -2.88
C HIS A 71 10.15 14.15 -1.76
N ILE A 72 9.16 13.42 -1.23
CA ILE A 72 9.41 12.38 -0.22
C ILE A 72 10.26 11.24 -0.80
N PHE A 73 9.86 10.68 -1.94
CA PHE A 73 10.61 9.56 -2.55
C PHE A 73 12.01 9.98 -3.00
N GLY A 74 12.18 11.20 -3.50
CA GLY A 74 13.50 11.78 -3.76
C GLY A 74 14.37 11.83 -2.50
N ARG A 75 13.82 12.27 -1.36
CA ARG A 75 14.54 12.32 -0.07
C ARG A 75 14.84 10.95 0.52
N VAL A 76 13.99 9.96 0.27
CA VAL A 76 14.16 8.57 0.74
C VAL A 76 15.15 7.79 -0.15
N GLY A 77 15.46 8.31 -1.35
CA GLY A 77 16.46 7.74 -2.26
C GLY A 77 15.89 6.89 -3.39
N GLY A 78 14.68 7.19 -3.86
CA GLY A 78 13.94 6.44 -4.89
C GLY A 78 14.36 6.71 -6.35
N GLY A 79 15.61 7.07 -6.60
CA GLY A 79 16.14 7.28 -7.95
C GLY A 79 15.34 8.35 -8.72
N THR A 80 14.79 7.96 -9.87
CA THR A 80 13.97 8.83 -10.73
C THR A 80 12.52 8.83 -10.29
N VAL A 81 11.93 10.00 -10.04
CA VAL A 81 10.51 10.11 -9.62
C VAL A 81 9.69 10.98 -10.59
N THR A 82 8.78 10.34 -11.33
CA THR A 82 7.85 10.99 -12.27
C THR A 82 6.48 11.15 -11.64
N GLY A 83 5.84 12.28 -11.86
CA GLY A 83 4.48 12.57 -11.40
C GLY A 83 3.48 12.49 -12.53
N LEU A 84 2.34 11.86 -12.28
CA LEU A 84 1.22 11.71 -13.22
C LEU A 84 -0.08 12.06 -12.51
N ARG A 85 -0.92 12.81 -13.21
CA ARG A 85 -2.26 13.16 -12.71
C ARG A 85 -3.24 13.33 -13.87
N PRO A 86 -3.54 12.27 -14.62
CA PRO A 86 -4.66 12.33 -15.56
C PRO A 86 -5.94 12.64 -14.78
N GLU A 87 -6.66 13.66 -15.21
CA GLU A 87 -7.96 14.06 -14.67
C GLU A 87 -9.12 13.45 -15.45
N THR A 88 -8.86 13.10 -16.71
CA THR A 88 -9.84 12.60 -17.67
C THR A 88 -9.42 11.25 -18.25
N ARG A 89 -10.39 10.52 -18.83
CA ARG A 89 -10.09 9.24 -19.49
C ARG A 89 -9.27 9.45 -20.76
N GLU A 90 -9.45 10.59 -21.42
CA GLU A 90 -8.69 11.01 -22.58
C GLU A 90 -7.21 11.14 -22.23
N GLU A 91 -6.88 11.84 -21.14
CA GLU A 91 -5.52 11.97 -20.63
C GLU A 91 -4.93 10.63 -20.18
N ALA A 92 -5.73 9.75 -19.57
CA ALA A 92 -5.31 8.39 -19.19
C ALA A 92 -5.10 7.46 -20.40
N ASN A 93 -5.62 7.83 -21.58
CA ASN A 93 -5.37 7.13 -22.85
C ASN A 93 -4.32 7.83 -23.73
N ASP A 94 -3.81 8.98 -23.30
CA ASP A 94 -2.80 9.72 -24.03
C ASP A 94 -1.47 8.94 -24.06
N PRO A 95 -0.87 8.74 -25.25
CA PRO A 95 0.38 7.98 -25.36
C PRO A 95 1.55 8.57 -24.56
N GLN A 96 1.61 9.88 -24.32
CA GLN A 96 2.69 10.48 -23.52
C GLN A 96 2.50 10.16 -22.03
N THR A 97 1.26 10.19 -21.54
CA THR A 97 0.93 9.75 -20.17
C THR A 97 1.33 8.29 -19.96
N VAL A 98 1.05 7.42 -20.92
CA VAL A 98 1.41 5.99 -20.85
C VAL A 98 2.93 5.81 -20.92
N ALA A 99 3.60 6.53 -21.82
CA ALA A 99 5.05 6.47 -21.99
C ALA A 99 5.81 6.85 -20.70
N ALA A 100 5.21 7.67 -19.83
CA ALA A 100 5.80 8.03 -18.54
C ALA A 100 5.88 6.87 -17.53
N LEU A 101 5.21 5.72 -17.78
CA LEU A 101 5.41 4.49 -17.02
C LEU A 101 6.52 3.58 -17.59
N THR A 102 7.12 3.95 -18.73
CA THR A 102 8.16 3.13 -19.36
C THR A 102 9.36 2.96 -18.43
N GLY A 103 9.69 1.72 -18.09
CA GLY A 103 10.80 1.41 -17.18
C GLY A 103 10.52 1.74 -15.71
N ALA A 104 9.27 2.06 -15.34
CA ALA A 104 8.89 2.23 -13.95
C ALA A 104 9.07 0.90 -13.19
N THR A 105 9.81 0.94 -12.10
CA THR A 105 10.04 -0.19 -11.19
C THR A 105 9.19 -0.09 -9.93
N GLY A 106 8.56 1.07 -9.70
CA GLY A 106 7.56 1.27 -8.66
C GLY A 106 6.47 2.23 -9.10
N ILE A 107 5.22 1.93 -8.76
CA ILE A 107 4.06 2.79 -9.02
C ILE A 107 3.38 3.07 -7.69
N PHE A 108 3.14 4.34 -7.36
CA PHE A 108 2.51 4.75 -6.11
C PHE A 108 1.26 5.57 -6.39
N MET A 109 0.10 5.07 -5.97
CA MET A 109 -1.19 5.74 -6.08
C MET A 109 -1.55 6.44 -4.76
N THR A 110 -1.81 7.73 -4.84
CA THR A 110 -2.10 8.54 -3.65
C THR A 110 -3.55 8.38 -3.17
N GLY A 111 -3.84 8.94 -2.00
CA GLY A 111 -5.19 8.99 -1.43
C GLY A 111 -6.11 10.04 -2.07
N GLY A 112 -7.38 10.04 -1.66
CA GLY A 112 -8.40 10.97 -2.14
C GLY A 112 -9.72 10.27 -2.40
N ASN A 113 -10.20 10.31 -3.64
CA ASN A 113 -11.42 9.63 -4.07
C ASN A 113 -11.11 8.43 -4.98
N GLN A 114 -11.37 7.24 -4.46
CA GLN A 114 -11.12 5.96 -5.13
C GLN A 114 -12.01 5.72 -6.35
N LEU A 115 -13.24 6.26 -6.39
CA LEU A 115 -14.06 6.22 -7.60
C LEU A 115 -13.53 7.12 -8.70
N ARG A 116 -12.97 8.29 -8.36
CA ARG A 116 -12.29 9.14 -9.34
C ARG A 116 -11.09 8.41 -9.93
N LEU A 117 -10.30 7.75 -9.07
CA LEU A 117 -9.14 6.97 -9.52
C LEU A 117 -9.56 5.83 -10.46
N SER A 118 -10.53 5.00 -10.05
CA SER A 118 -10.94 3.84 -10.85
C SER A 118 -11.70 4.24 -12.11
N SER A 119 -12.50 5.31 -12.11
CA SER A 119 -13.25 5.74 -13.30
C SER A 119 -12.38 6.38 -14.37
N VAL A 120 -11.32 7.10 -13.95
CA VAL A 120 -10.36 7.73 -14.86
C VAL A 120 -9.38 6.71 -15.41
N ILE A 121 -8.82 5.83 -14.56
CA ILE A 121 -7.72 4.93 -14.94
C ILE A 121 -8.22 3.54 -15.37
N GLY A 122 -9.27 3.01 -14.74
CA GLY A 122 -9.78 1.66 -15.00
C GLY A 122 -10.18 1.49 -16.47
N GLY A 123 -9.71 0.40 -17.09
CA GLY A 123 -9.99 0.09 -18.50
C GLY A 123 -9.44 1.11 -19.50
N THR A 124 -8.39 1.85 -19.15
CA THR A 124 -7.65 2.74 -20.07
C THR A 124 -6.27 2.16 -20.39
N LYS A 125 -5.57 2.76 -21.36
CA LYS A 125 -4.18 2.39 -21.66
C LYS A 125 -3.24 2.59 -20.48
N LEU A 126 -3.42 3.63 -19.67
CA LEU A 126 -2.64 3.80 -18.43
C LEU A 126 -2.94 2.68 -17.43
N GLY A 127 -4.22 2.30 -17.27
CA GLY A 127 -4.60 1.18 -16.42
C GLY A 127 -3.96 -0.15 -16.85
N ALA A 128 -3.96 -0.43 -18.16
CA ALA A 128 -3.27 -1.58 -18.72
C ALA A 128 -1.76 -1.52 -18.47
N ALA A 129 -1.12 -0.36 -18.68
CA ALA A 129 0.31 -0.19 -18.44
C ALA A 129 0.71 -0.38 -16.96
N ILE A 130 -0.16 -0.03 -16.00
CA ILE A 130 0.07 -0.33 -14.58
C ILE A 130 0.07 -1.84 -14.33
N LEU A 131 -0.89 -2.57 -14.91
CA LEU A 131 -0.99 -4.03 -14.81
C LEU A 131 0.21 -4.72 -15.48
N ASP A 132 0.62 -4.23 -16.64
CA ASP A 132 1.78 -4.76 -17.37
C ASP A 132 3.08 -4.53 -16.60
N ALA A 133 3.29 -3.33 -16.03
CA ALA A 133 4.46 -3.04 -15.21
C ALA A 133 4.53 -3.96 -13.97
N HIS A 134 3.39 -4.17 -13.31
CA HIS A 134 3.28 -5.13 -12.22
C HIS A 134 3.63 -6.57 -12.65
N GLY A 135 3.11 -7.02 -13.79
CA GLY A 135 3.43 -8.32 -14.38
C GLY A 135 4.90 -8.48 -14.81
N GLN A 136 5.63 -7.36 -14.94
CA GLN A 136 7.07 -7.33 -15.23
C GLN A 136 7.95 -7.15 -13.98
N GLY A 137 7.36 -7.17 -12.78
CA GLY A 137 8.10 -7.12 -11.52
C GLY A 137 8.04 -5.79 -10.77
N ALA A 138 7.38 -4.75 -11.31
CA ALA A 138 7.27 -3.46 -10.64
C ALA A 138 6.38 -3.54 -9.39
N VAL A 139 6.82 -2.95 -8.29
CA VAL A 139 5.97 -2.83 -7.09
C VAL A 139 4.84 -1.84 -7.35
N VAL A 140 3.59 -2.21 -7.05
CA VAL A 140 2.46 -1.28 -7.11
C VAL A 140 1.94 -1.03 -5.71
N ALA A 141 1.94 0.23 -5.29
CA ALA A 141 1.50 0.65 -3.98
C ALA A 141 0.32 1.62 -4.06
N GLY A 142 -0.54 1.59 -3.05
CA GLY A 142 -1.64 2.53 -2.91
C GLY A 142 -1.86 2.91 -1.45
N THR A 143 -2.08 4.19 -1.16
CA THR A 143 -2.47 4.68 0.17
C THR A 143 -3.90 5.20 0.19
N SER A 144 -4.65 4.86 1.25
CA SER A 144 -6.06 5.25 1.39
C SER A 144 -6.87 4.86 0.14
N ALA A 145 -7.45 5.81 -0.59
CA ALA A 145 -8.15 5.54 -1.86
C ALA A 145 -7.36 4.64 -2.83
N GLY A 146 -6.05 4.86 -2.98
CA GLY A 146 -5.20 4.00 -3.81
C GLY A 146 -5.13 2.55 -3.32
N ALA A 147 -5.16 2.33 -2.00
CA ALA A 147 -5.15 0.98 -1.41
C ALA A 147 -6.45 0.21 -1.73
N SER A 148 -7.60 0.88 -1.69
CA SER A 148 -8.85 0.24 -2.09
C SER A 148 -8.88 -0.03 -3.61
N ALA A 149 -8.29 0.84 -4.41
CA ALA A 149 -8.32 0.74 -5.87
C ALA A 149 -7.39 -0.34 -6.45
N VAL A 150 -6.38 -0.83 -5.74
CA VAL A 150 -5.54 -1.94 -6.27
C VAL A 150 -6.31 -3.27 -6.36
N ALA A 151 -7.31 -3.49 -5.50
CA ALA A 151 -8.09 -4.72 -5.49
C ALA A 151 -9.13 -4.73 -6.62
N THR A 152 -9.55 -5.92 -7.08
CA THR A 152 -10.69 -6.03 -8.00
C THR A 152 -11.97 -5.55 -7.32
N HIS A 153 -12.20 -5.94 -6.07
CA HIS A 153 -13.35 -5.51 -5.27
C HIS A 153 -12.92 -4.32 -4.40
N MET A 154 -13.28 -3.13 -4.86
CA MET A 154 -12.89 -1.88 -4.23
C MET A 154 -13.98 -1.43 -3.25
N MET A 155 -13.61 -1.22 -1.98
CA MET A 155 -14.47 -0.55 -1.01
C MET A 155 -14.64 0.94 -1.39
N ALA A 156 -15.68 1.25 -2.15
CA ALA A 156 -15.90 2.58 -2.72
C ALA A 156 -16.50 3.55 -1.70
N PHE A 157 -17.53 3.15 -0.95
CA PHE A 157 -18.08 3.96 0.14
C PHE A 157 -18.66 3.08 1.23
N GLY A 158 -19.03 3.68 2.35
CA GLY A 158 -19.76 2.99 3.39
C GLY A 158 -19.79 3.74 4.70
N SER A 159 -20.77 3.43 5.53
CA SER A 159 -20.89 3.98 6.87
C SER A 159 -19.99 3.24 7.87
N SER A 160 -19.66 3.93 8.95
CA SER A 160 -18.93 3.38 10.10
C SER A 160 -19.85 2.64 11.06
N GLY A 161 -19.30 1.73 11.85
CA GLY A 161 -19.99 0.99 12.91
C GLY A 161 -19.50 -0.44 13.05
N ALA A 162 -19.74 -1.03 14.24
CA ALA A 162 -19.35 -2.40 14.52
C ALA A 162 -20.36 -3.43 13.97
N THR A 163 -21.65 -3.10 13.93
CA THR A 163 -22.70 -4.03 13.50
C THR A 163 -22.80 -4.09 11.97
N PRO A 164 -22.62 -5.27 11.33
CA PRO A 164 -22.77 -5.42 9.89
C PRO A 164 -24.23 -5.18 9.46
N LYS A 165 -24.41 -4.43 8.38
CA LYS A 165 -25.73 -4.11 7.79
C LYS A 165 -25.65 -4.21 6.27
N HIS A 166 -26.75 -4.59 5.62
CA HIS A 166 -26.77 -4.83 4.17
C HIS A 166 -26.28 -3.62 3.35
N ARG A 167 -26.80 -2.40 3.61
CA ARG A 167 -26.40 -1.17 2.91
C ARG A 167 -25.25 -0.41 3.59
N MET A 168 -24.38 -1.08 4.33
CA MET A 168 -23.28 -0.44 5.05
C MET A 168 -22.06 -0.16 4.16
N ALA A 169 -21.87 -0.96 3.11
CA ALA A 169 -20.77 -0.84 2.17
C ALA A 169 -21.30 -0.71 0.74
N HIS A 170 -20.58 0.04 -0.07
CA HIS A 170 -20.73 0.08 -1.51
C HIS A 170 -19.41 -0.41 -2.11
N VAL A 171 -19.46 -1.57 -2.77
CA VAL A 171 -18.31 -2.16 -3.47
C VAL A 171 -18.41 -1.80 -4.94
N SER A 172 -17.30 -1.38 -5.52
CA SER A 172 -17.14 -1.13 -6.95
C SER A 172 -15.94 -1.90 -7.48
N VAL A 173 -15.59 -1.69 -8.74
CA VAL A 173 -14.45 -2.35 -9.39
C VAL A 173 -13.22 -1.44 -9.33
N GLY A 174 -12.11 -1.99 -8.83
CA GLY A 174 -10.79 -1.34 -8.87
C GLY A 174 -9.97 -1.76 -10.09
N LEU A 175 -8.64 -1.69 -9.97
CA LEU A 175 -7.69 -1.97 -11.04
C LEU A 175 -7.40 -3.46 -11.22
N GLY A 176 -7.67 -4.29 -10.20
CA GLY A 176 -7.55 -5.75 -10.31
C GLY A 176 -6.13 -6.31 -10.21
N LEU A 177 -5.23 -5.63 -9.49
CA LEU A 177 -3.90 -6.15 -9.14
C LEU A 177 -3.98 -7.26 -8.08
N LEU A 178 -4.99 -7.19 -7.21
CA LEU A 178 -5.31 -8.24 -6.24
C LEU A 178 -6.73 -8.74 -6.48
N VAL A 179 -6.87 -10.00 -6.88
CA VAL A 179 -8.17 -10.65 -7.02
C VAL A 179 -8.59 -11.31 -5.70
N ASN A 180 -9.89 -11.62 -5.56
CA ASN A 180 -10.47 -12.28 -4.37
C ASN A 180 -10.22 -11.62 -3.00
N VAL A 181 -9.82 -10.34 -2.99
CA VAL A 181 -9.71 -9.53 -1.78
C VAL A 181 -10.54 -8.27 -1.88
N VAL A 182 -11.02 -7.78 -0.74
CA VAL A 182 -11.58 -6.44 -0.59
C VAL A 182 -10.74 -5.67 0.43
N VAL A 183 -10.30 -4.47 0.05
CA VAL A 183 -9.41 -3.65 0.88
C VAL A 183 -10.16 -2.44 1.44
N ASP A 184 -10.12 -2.34 2.76
CA ASP A 184 -10.59 -1.22 3.54
C ASP A 184 -9.44 -0.56 4.29
N GLN A 185 -9.49 0.76 4.44
CA GLN A 185 -8.43 1.64 4.93
C GLN A 185 -8.94 2.48 6.10
N HIS A 186 -8.06 3.19 6.81
CA HIS A 186 -8.39 3.95 8.02
C HIS A 186 -9.27 3.13 8.98
N PHE A 187 -8.92 1.85 9.14
CA PHE A 187 -9.89 0.81 9.47
C PHE A 187 -10.40 0.92 10.91
N GLU A 188 -9.51 0.79 11.90
CA GLU A 188 -9.83 1.00 13.31
C GLU A 188 -10.28 2.45 13.55
N GLN A 189 -9.56 3.42 12.97
CA GLN A 189 -9.77 4.85 13.21
C GLN A 189 -11.16 5.34 12.81
N ARG A 190 -11.83 4.61 11.90
CA ARG A 190 -13.19 4.92 11.44
C ARG A 190 -14.19 3.81 11.76
N THR A 191 -13.85 2.87 12.64
CA THR A 191 -14.74 1.78 13.08
C THR A 191 -15.35 1.02 11.91
N ARG A 192 -14.51 0.49 11.00
CA ARG A 192 -14.95 -0.07 9.72
C ARG A 192 -15.14 -1.60 9.71
N LEU A 193 -15.08 -2.25 10.86
CA LEU A 193 -15.26 -3.70 10.96
C LEU A 193 -16.65 -4.15 10.46
N GLY A 194 -17.73 -3.47 10.86
CA GLY A 194 -19.08 -3.89 10.49
C GLY A 194 -19.30 -3.89 8.97
N ARG A 195 -18.75 -2.89 8.27
CA ARG A 195 -18.93 -2.80 6.80
C ARG A 195 -18.06 -3.82 6.06
N LEU A 196 -16.87 -4.14 6.58
CA LEU A 196 -16.02 -5.18 6.00
C LEU A 196 -16.65 -6.57 6.20
N LEU A 197 -17.18 -6.86 7.39
CA LEU A 197 -17.96 -8.06 7.67
C LEU A 197 -19.19 -8.17 6.76
N ALA A 198 -19.90 -7.07 6.53
CA ALA A 198 -21.07 -7.06 5.65
C ALA A 198 -20.71 -7.45 4.20
N VAL A 199 -19.55 -7.01 3.70
CA VAL A 199 -19.06 -7.40 2.35
C VAL A 199 -18.67 -8.87 2.32
N VAL A 200 -17.89 -9.35 3.30
CA VAL A 200 -17.49 -10.76 3.35
C VAL A 200 -18.70 -11.68 3.52
N ALA A 201 -19.69 -11.27 4.31
CA ALA A 201 -20.95 -12.02 4.43
C ALA A 201 -21.73 -12.09 3.11
N GLN A 202 -21.75 -11.01 2.32
CA GLN A 202 -22.36 -11.02 0.98
C GLN A 202 -21.53 -11.79 -0.06
N SER A 203 -20.24 -11.98 0.18
CA SER A 203 -19.33 -12.64 -0.74
C SER A 203 -18.25 -13.45 0.02
N PRO A 204 -18.61 -14.62 0.57
CA PRO A 204 -17.74 -15.41 1.46
C PRO A 204 -16.42 -15.90 0.81
N SER A 205 -16.36 -15.89 -0.52
CA SER A 205 -15.13 -16.18 -1.27
C SER A 205 -14.06 -15.09 -1.11
N LEU A 206 -14.44 -13.85 -0.79
CA LEU A 206 -13.52 -12.74 -0.59
C LEU A 206 -12.81 -12.83 0.76
N ILE A 207 -11.53 -12.43 0.78
CA ILE A 207 -10.81 -12.09 2.01
C ILE A 207 -10.93 -10.59 2.23
N GLY A 208 -11.46 -10.18 3.38
CA GLY A 208 -11.50 -8.78 3.79
C GLY A 208 -10.19 -8.35 4.44
N LEU A 209 -9.57 -7.28 3.95
CA LEU A 209 -8.37 -6.67 4.52
C LEU A 209 -8.73 -5.28 5.06
N GLY A 210 -8.71 -5.10 6.37
CA GLY A 210 -8.86 -3.82 7.04
C GLY A 210 -7.50 -3.30 7.50
N LEU A 211 -7.02 -2.20 6.91
CA LEU A 211 -5.73 -1.60 7.25
C LEU A 211 -5.90 -0.35 8.10
N ASP A 212 -5.23 -0.35 9.24
CA ASP A 212 -5.13 0.83 10.10
C ASP A 212 -4.26 1.92 9.47
N GLU A 213 -4.42 3.16 9.93
CA GLU A 213 -3.52 4.26 9.56
C GLU A 213 -2.06 3.94 9.88
N ASP A 214 -1.15 4.47 9.06
CA ASP A 214 0.29 4.21 9.13
C ASP A 214 0.65 2.72 9.24
N THR A 215 -0.10 1.89 8.53
CA THR A 215 0.06 0.44 8.44
C THR A 215 -0.06 0.00 6.99
N ALA A 216 0.75 -0.98 6.59
CA ALA A 216 0.73 -1.53 5.25
C ALA A 216 0.80 -3.06 5.25
N ALA A 217 0.17 -3.66 4.25
CA ALA A 217 0.36 -5.05 3.87
C ALA A 217 1.09 -5.10 2.54
N ILE A 218 2.19 -5.85 2.50
CA ILE A 218 2.97 -6.14 1.29
C ILE A 218 2.61 -7.56 0.88
N ILE A 219 2.06 -7.74 -0.31
CA ILE A 219 1.62 -9.03 -0.84
C ILE A 219 2.58 -9.40 -1.97
N ASP A 220 3.30 -10.49 -1.80
CA ASP A 220 4.27 -10.97 -2.78
C ASP A 220 3.62 -11.83 -3.89
N ALA A 221 4.43 -12.24 -4.87
CA ALA A 221 4.00 -13.10 -5.98
C ALA A 221 3.48 -14.49 -5.55
N ASN A 222 3.71 -14.88 -4.30
CA ASN A 222 3.22 -16.12 -3.71
C ASN A 222 1.96 -15.90 -2.86
N ASP A 223 1.31 -14.74 -2.98
CA ASP A 223 0.13 -14.38 -2.20
C ASP A 223 0.40 -14.41 -0.69
N VAL A 224 1.65 -14.18 -0.28
CA VAL A 224 2.02 -14.04 1.14
C VAL A 224 2.00 -12.56 1.48
N LEU A 225 1.16 -12.22 2.46
CA LEU A 225 1.03 -10.91 3.04
C LEU A 225 2.02 -10.76 4.20
N GLU A 226 2.80 -9.68 4.21
CA GLU A 226 3.62 -9.22 5.33
C GLU A 226 3.10 -7.88 5.85
N VAL A 227 2.90 -7.75 7.16
CA VAL A 227 2.48 -6.49 7.78
C VAL A 227 3.68 -5.66 8.21
N ILE A 228 3.65 -4.35 7.91
CA ILE A 228 4.57 -3.36 8.46
C ILE A 228 3.82 -2.10 8.91
N GLY A 229 4.46 -1.27 9.74
CA GLY A 229 3.90 -0.01 10.23
C GLY A 229 3.51 -0.05 11.71
N ARG A 230 2.63 0.85 12.12
CA ARG A 230 2.32 1.11 13.54
C ARG A 230 1.11 0.36 14.07
N GLY A 231 0.09 0.18 13.24
CA GLY A 231 -1.16 -0.47 13.62
C GLY A 231 -1.20 -1.94 13.23
N SER A 232 -2.37 -2.40 12.83
CA SER A 232 -2.62 -3.78 12.44
C SER A 232 -3.29 -3.89 11.08
N VAL A 233 -3.14 -5.06 10.46
CA VAL A 233 -4.01 -5.50 9.36
C VAL A 233 -4.99 -6.51 9.94
N THR A 234 -6.27 -6.15 9.92
CA THR A 234 -7.36 -7.06 10.26
C THR A 234 -7.77 -7.84 9.03
N ILE A 235 -7.67 -9.16 9.09
CA ILE A 235 -8.10 -10.07 8.04
C ILE A 235 -9.42 -10.71 8.47
N VAL A 236 -10.42 -10.62 7.60
CA VAL A 236 -11.72 -11.29 7.74
C VAL A 236 -11.79 -12.40 6.69
N ASP A 237 -11.72 -13.65 7.14
CA ASP A 237 -11.87 -14.83 6.31
C ASP A 237 -13.32 -15.32 6.33
N GLY A 238 -13.95 -15.29 5.15
CA GLY A 238 -15.32 -15.72 4.91
C GLY A 238 -15.51 -17.22 4.64
N SER A 239 -14.44 -18.02 4.61
CA SER A 239 -14.47 -19.42 4.11
C SER A 239 -15.49 -20.32 4.81
N GLU A 240 -15.78 -20.06 6.08
CA GLU A 240 -16.72 -20.83 6.90
C GLU A 240 -17.92 -20.00 7.38
N VAL A 241 -18.15 -18.82 6.80
CA VAL A 241 -19.21 -17.91 7.24
C VAL A 241 -20.60 -18.52 7.02
N ILE A 242 -21.42 -18.41 8.05
CA ILE A 242 -22.86 -18.66 8.00
C ILE A 242 -23.55 -17.28 8.10
N THR A 243 -24.43 -16.98 7.15
CA THR A 243 -25.04 -15.64 7.06
C THR A 243 -26.44 -15.66 6.44
N ASP A 244 -27.26 -14.68 6.80
CA ASP A 244 -28.58 -14.39 6.22
C ASP A 244 -28.56 -13.22 5.22
N ALA A 245 -27.37 -12.84 4.72
CA ALA A 245 -27.15 -11.67 3.86
C ALA A 245 -28.14 -11.54 2.70
N PHE A 246 -28.58 -12.67 2.13
CA PHE A 246 -29.51 -12.77 1.01
C PHE A 246 -30.98 -12.46 1.38
N HIS A 247 -31.30 -12.40 2.67
CA HIS A 247 -32.62 -12.04 3.21
C HIS A 247 -32.63 -10.66 3.89
N THR A 248 -31.48 -10.18 4.36
CA THR A 248 -31.39 -8.86 4.99
C THR A 248 -31.59 -7.74 3.97
N THR A 249 -32.38 -6.72 4.31
CA THR A 249 -32.60 -5.56 3.42
C THR A 249 -32.41 -4.22 4.14
N GLY A 250 -32.08 -3.19 3.37
CA GLY A 250 -31.95 -1.82 3.86
C GLY A 250 -30.82 -1.67 4.89
N HIS A 251 -31.15 -1.09 6.05
CA HIS A 251 -30.21 -0.81 7.14
C HIS A 251 -30.33 -1.79 8.32
N LYS A 252 -31.01 -2.92 8.13
CA LYS A 252 -31.16 -3.95 9.16
C LYS A 252 -29.81 -4.64 9.42
N PRO A 253 -29.55 -5.06 10.68
CA PRO A 253 -28.41 -5.92 10.99
C PRO A 253 -28.44 -7.21 10.17
N MET A 254 -27.26 -7.69 9.79
CA MET A 254 -27.06 -9.00 9.18
C MET A 254 -26.59 -9.98 10.25
N MET A 255 -27.07 -11.21 10.19
CA MET A 255 -26.48 -12.32 10.92
C MET A 255 -25.21 -12.76 10.20
N VAL A 256 -24.11 -12.76 10.94
CA VAL A 256 -22.80 -13.25 10.49
C VAL A 256 -22.24 -14.11 11.61
N SER A 257 -22.07 -15.39 11.35
CA SER A 257 -21.46 -16.36 12.25
C SER A 257 -20.30 -17.07 11.55
N ASN A 258 -19.35 -17.61 12.33
CA ASN A 258 -18.17 -18.33 11.84
C ASN A 258 -17.23 -17.53 10.91
N ALA A 259 -17.31 -16.20 10.90
CA ALA A 259 -16.26 -15.37 10.31
C ALA A 259 -14.98 -15.50 11.15
N ARG A 260 -13.86 -15.84 10.51
CA ARG A 260 -12.56 -15.90 11.19
C ARG A 260 -11.88 -14.55 11.08
N LEU A 261 -11.48 -14.01 12.24
CA LEU A 261 -10.75 -12.75 12.31
C LEU A 261 -9.30 -13.01 12.70
N HIS A 262 -8.38 -12.37 12.00
CA HIS A 262 -6.99 -12.26 12.40
C HIS A 262 -6.61 -10.79 12.50
N SER A 263 -6.01 -10.37 13.61
CA SER A 263 -5.42 -9.03 13.74
C SER A 263 -3.89 -9.19 13.76
N LEU A 264 -3.24 -8.74 12.69
CA LEU A 264 -1.81 -8.94 12.48
C LEU A 264 -1.08 -7.60 12.66
N PRO A 265 -0.26 -7.43 13.71
CA PRO A 265 0.63 -6.30 13.81
C PRO A 265 1.88 -6.49 12.93
N SER A 266 2.72 -5.45 12.88
CA SER A 266 3.99 -5.45 12.16
C SER A 266 4.84 -6.71 12.39
N GLY A 267 5.38 -7.26 11.30
CA GLY A 267 6.23 -8.44 11.26
C GLY A 267 5.50 -9.78 11.12
N TYR A 268 4.19 -9.83 11.31
CA TYR A 268 3.42 -11.05 11.05
C TYR A 268 3.19 -11.26 9.56
N ARG A 269 3.08 -12.53 9.17
CA ARG A 269 2.82 -12.94 7.79
C ARG A 269 1.57 -13.81 7.70
N PHE A 270 0.87 -13.72 6.59
CA PHE A 270 -0.34 -14.48 6.31
C PHE A 270 -0.30 -15.03 4.88
N ASP A 271 -0.57 -16.32 4.73
CA ASP A 271 -0.74 -16.94 3.43
C ASP A 271 -2.20 -16.77 3.00
N LEU A 272 -2.45 -15.91 2.00
CA LEU A 272 -3.81 -15.60 1.54
C LEU A 272 -4.46 -16.79 0.81
N ARG A 273 -3.67 -17.70 0.24
CA ARG A 273 -4.18 -18.91 -0.43
C ARG A 273 -4.58 -19.97 0.58
N ALA A 274 -3.68 -20.27 1.52
CA ALA A 274 -3.93 -21.24 2.59
C ALA A 274 -4.81 -20.68 3.73
N ARG A 275 -5.13 -19.37 3.70
CA ARG A 275 -5.90 -18.64 4.71
C ARG A 275 -5.41 -18.89 6.15
N ARG A 276 -4.09 -18.77 6.35
CA ARG A 276 -3.47 -19.02 7.67
C ARG A 276 -2.32 -18.08 7.96
N VAL A 277 -2.14 -17.80 9.25
CA VAL A 277 -0.95 -17.11 9.76
C VAL A 277 0.26 -18.02 9.57
N LEU A 278 1.35 -17.48 9.05
CA LEU A 278 2.61 -18.19 8.93
C LEU A 278 3.38 -18.11 10.25
N PRO A 279 4.15 -19.15 10.64
CA PRO A 279 5.00 -19.09 11.81
C PRO A 279 5.93 -17.87 11.73
N LEU A 280 6.13 -17.21 12.86
CA LEU A 280 7.24 -16.26 12.98
C LEU A 280 8.53 -17.05 12.85
N ASP A 281 9.40 -16.69 11.91
CA ASP A 281 10.74 -17.28 11.84
C ASP A 281 11.40 -17.16 13.22
N ALA A 282 11.84 -18.28 13.76
CA ALA A 282 12.31 -18.37 15.13
C ALA A 282 13.54 -17.48 15.37
N THR A 283 13.31 -16.26 15.86
CA THR A 283 13.90 -15.71 17.09
C THR A 283 13.37 -14.28 17.29
N PRO A 284 12.61 -14.00 18.37
CA PRO A 284 12.28 -12.63 18.78
C PRO A 284 13.52 -11.72 18.88
N ASN A 285 14.68 -12.30 19.21
CA ASN A 285 15.95 -11.60 19.34
C ASN A 285 16.58 -11.15 18.03
N ALA A 286 16.36 -11.85 16.90
CA ALA A 286 16.94 -11.43 15.62
C ALA A 286 16.28 -10.15 15.09
N ARG A 287 14.95 -10.01 15.26
CA ARG A 287 14.22 -8.80 14.83
C ARG A 287 14.42 -7.61 15.75
N ILE A 288 14.48 -7.81 17.07
CA ILE A 288 14.89 -6.73 18.00
C ILE A 288 16.32 -6.29 17.69
N ALA A 289 17.23 -7.23 17.40
CA ALA A 289 18.59 -6.91 16.98
C ALA A 289 18.62 -6.17 15.63
N GLN A 290 17.79 -6.53 14.65
CA GLN A 290 17.73 -5.86 13.35
C GLN A 290 17.17 -4.44 13.44
N LEU A 291 16.10 -4.24 14.24
CA LEU A 291 15.54 -2.93 14.54
C LEU A 291 16.50 -2.05 15.35
N ALA A 292 17.22 -2.65 16.32
CA ALA A 292 18.25 -1.98 17.10
C ALA A 292 19.47 -1.62 16.24
N GLN A 293 19.93 -2.51 15.37
CA GLN A 293 21.03 -2.25 14.42
C GLN A 293 20.66 -1.17 13.43
N GLY A 294 19.42 -1.13 12.92
CA GLY A 294 18.92 -0.05 12.07
C GLY A 294 18.95 1.31 12.78
N ARG A 295 18.50 1.36 14.05
CA ARG A 295 18.59 2.55 14.91
C ARG A 295 20.02 2.98 15.17
N ILE A 296 20.90 2.07 15.54
CA ILE A 296 22.32 2.35 15.81
C ILE A 296 23.01 2.85 14.53
N ALA A 297 22.81 2.19 13.39
CA ALA A 297 23.37 2.63 12.10
C ALA A 297 22.86 4.01 11.69
N LYS A 298 21.60 4.34 11.97
CA LYS A 298 21.04 5.67 11.74
C LYS A 298 21.66 6.72 12.66
N MET A 299 21.78 6.44 13.96
CA MET A 299 22.45 7.32 14.92
C MET A 299 23.92 7.55 14.57
N VAL A 300 24.65 6.51 14.17
CA VAL A 300 26.05 6.60 13.73
C VAL A 300 26.18 7.47 12.49
N ARG A 301 25.29 7.31 11.50
CA ARG A 301 25.27 8.17 10.29
C ARG A 301 24.95 9.62 10.62
N GLN A 302 24.04 9.86 11.55
CA GLN A 302 23.63 11.20 11.97
C GLN A 302 24.75 11.90 12.75
N ALA A 303 25.37 11.23 13.73
CA ALA A 303 26.53 11.73 14.46
C ALA A 303 27.73 11.99 13.53
N ALA A 304 27.95 11.14 12.53
CA ALA A 304 29.00 11.36 11.52
C ALA A 304 28.69 12.50 10.54
N ALA A 305 27.41 12.86 10.34
CA ALA A 305 27.01 14.02 9.55
C ALA A 305 27.15 15.32 10.36
N GLU A 306 26.74 15.31 11.63
CA GLU A 306 26.86 16.44 12.56
C GLU A 306 28.33 16.78 12.84
N GLY A 307 29.18 15.79 13.16
CA GLY A 307 30.61 16.00 13.39
C GLY A 307 31.40 16.47 12.16
N ARG A 308 30.90 16.20 10.94
CA ARG A 308 31.47 16.78 9.70
C ARG A 308 31.11 18.26 9.55
N ASN A 309 29.94 18.67 10.00
CA ASN A 309 29.49 20.05 9.98
C ASN A 309 30.24 20.90 10.99
N ASP A 310 30.46 20.39 12.21
CA ASP A 310 31.20 21.10 13.25
C ASP A 310 32.66 21.37 12.84
N ARG A 311 33.34 20.36 12.26
CA ARG A 311 34.70 20.51 11.70
C ARG A 311 34.76 21.44 10.49
N ALA A 312 33.64 21.67 9.80
CA ALA A 312 33.57 22.62 8.70
C ALA A 312 33.37 24.06 9.20
N ILE A 313 32.58 24.24 10.26
CA ILE A 313 32.36 25.51 10.96
C ILE A 313 33.66 25.97 11.64
N GLU A 314 34.35 25.07 12.34
CA GLU A 314 35.60 25.36 13.01
C GLU A 314 36.71 25.75 12.02
N ARG A 315 36.80 25.05 10.88
CA ARG A 315 37.72 25.43 9.78
C ARG A 315 37.37 26.75 9.11
N ARG A 316 36.10 27.18 9.11
CA ARG A 316 35.70 28.52 8.64
C ARG A 316 36.07 29.59 9.65
N ARG A 317 35.93 29.30 10.94
CA ARG A 317 36.28 30.22 12.03
C ARG A 317 37.79 30.48 12.07
N LEU A 318 38.61 29.44 12.02
CA LEU A 318 40.07 29.56 11.97
C LEU A 318 40.54 30.39 10.76
N ARG A 319 39.98 30.16 9.57
CA ARG A 319 40.29 30.98 8.37
C ARG A 319 39.87 32.45 8.50
N HIS A 320 38.85 32.74 9.31
CA HIS A 320 38.37 34.10 9.53
C HIS A 320 39.21 34.82 10.60
N GLU A 321 39.72 34.09 11.60
CA GLU A 321 40.65 34.61 12.60
C GLU A 321 42.04 34.85 11.98
N ASP A 322 42.53 33.93 11.13
CA ASP A 322 43.79 34.12 10.38
C ASP A 322 43.74 35.35 9.44
N ARG A 323 42.59 35.61 8.81
CA ARG A 323 42.38 36.79 7.96
C ARG A 323 42.38 38.10 8.72
N LYS A 324 41.90 38.10 9.97
CA LYS A 324 41.89 39.28 10.85
C LYS A 324 43.25 39.54 11.50
N ALA A 325 44.12 38.55 11.58
CA ALA A 325 45.48 38.70 12.08
C ALA A 325 46.49 39.16 11.01
N SER A 326 46.08 39.16 9.73
CA SER A 326 46.88 39.59 8.57
C SER A 326 46.55 41.00 8.04
N GLU A 327 45.65 41.73 8.70
CA GLU A 327 45.34 43.15 8.48
C GLU A 327 45.88 43.99 9.65
#